data_AF-A0A9E2DGR9-F1
#
_entry.id   AF-A0A9E2DGR9-F1
#
_cell.length_a   1.000
_cell.length_b   1.000
_cell.length_c   1.000
_cell.angle_alpha   90.00
_cell.angle_beta   90.00
_cell.angle_gamma   90.00
#
_symmetry.space_group_name_H-M   'P 1'
#
loop_
_entity.id
_entity.type
_entity.pdbx_description
1 polymer ?
#
loop_
_entity_poly.entity_id
_entity_poly.type
_entity_poly.pdbx_seq_one_letter_code
_entity_poly.pdbx_strand_id
1 'polypeptide(L)'
;MHYHLNKFLLLIFVLQFFIQGCTKNMEIKKLVSYPKSYEKKSNKKWPLILFLHGIGERGNNLELLKLHGIPKIIDSNKEFPFITVSPQCPLEFDWRENKMQDKVISMLENFIKNNNVDKERIYITGLSMGGYGTWSILSKHPKLFAAAIPICGGGNPAKALKLKDIPIWTFHGEDDDVIPVIETINMVDAINNLNGNIKFTMYPNTNHDSWTETYNNKDIYSWLLSHIRKTED
;
A
#
# COMPACT_ATOMS: atom_id res chain seq x y z
N MET A 1 26.74 -55.16 37.21
CA MET A 1 26.79 -53.68 37.13
C MET A 1 27.75 -53.27 36.01
N HIS A 2 27.46 -53.59 34.73
CA HIS A 2 26.73 -52.76 33.77
C HIS A 2 27.32 -51.36 33.55
N TYR A 3 28.27 -51.34 32.63
CA TYR A 3 28.77 -50.18 31.89
C TYR A 3 27.66 -49.61 31.00
N HIS A 4 27.05 -48.48 31.38
CA HIS A 4 26.24 -47.65 30.49
C HIS A 4 26.41 -46.17 30.85
N LEU A 5 27.62 -45.64 30.71
CA LEU A 5 27.87 -44.21 30.54
C LEU A 5 28.54 -44.05 29.17
N ASN A 6 27.78 -43.60 28.15
CA ASN A 6 28.27 -42.92 26.93
C ASN A 6 27.30 -43.03 25.74
N LYS A 7 26.02 -42.65 25.92
CA LYS A 7 25.16 -42.31 24.76
C LYS A 7 24.31 -41.06 24.93
N PHE A 8 24.38 -40.38 26.08
CA PHE A 8 23.53 -39.22 26.35
C PHE A 8 24.21 -37.86 26.09
N LEU A 9 25.55 -37.81 25.93
CA LEU A 9 26.25 -36.54 25.68
C LEU A 9 26.46 -36.20 24.20
N LEU A 10 26.24 -37.13 23.27
CA LEU A 10 26.48 -36.89 21.83
C LEU A 10 25.22 -36.43 21.07
N LEU A 11 24.07 -36.31 21.75
CA LEU A 11 22.81 -35.86 21.12
C LEU A 11 22.48 -34.38 21.41
N ILE A 12 23.24 -33.72 22.29
CA ILE A 12 22.99 -32.32 22.65
C ILE A 12 23.82 -31.36 21.76
N PHE A 13 24.94 -31.82 21.19
CA PHE A 13 25.80 -30.97 20.35
C PHE A 13 25.40 -30.87 18.87
N VAL A 14 24.49 -31.72 18.38
CA VAL A 14 24.01 -31.65 16.99
C VAL A 14 22.67 -30.88 16.86
N LEU A 15 21.96 -30.66 17.97
CA LEU A 15 20.68 -29.94 17.94
C LEU A 15 20.79 -28.41 18.10
N GLN A 16 22.00 -27.88 18.37
CA GLN A 16 22.19 -26.44 18.60
C GLN A 16 22.59 -25.64 17.35
N PHE A 17 22.75 -26.30 16.19
CA PHE A 17 23.10 -25.65 14.92
C PHE A 17 21.91 -25.37 13.98
N PHE A 18 20.66 -25.63 14.41
CA PHE A 18 19.46 -25.31 13.62
C PHE A 18 18.57 -24.19 14.20
N ILE A 19 19.08 -23.39 15.14
CA ILE A 19 18.43 -22.14 15.59
C ILE A 19 19.24 -20.91 15.13
N GLN A 20 19.84 -21.02 13.95
CA GLN A 20 20.01 -19.86 13.07
C GLN A 20 19.13 -20.10 11.85
N GLY A 21 17.82 -20.07 12.11
CA GLY A 21 16.92 -19.52 11.12
C GLY A 21 17.42 -18.11 10.82
N CYS A 22 18.28 -18.00 9.81
CA CYS A 22 18.49 -16.78 9.07
C CYS A 22 17.09 -16.31 8.68
N THR A 23 16.49 -15.47 9.53
CA THR A 23 15.49 -14.52 9.08
C THR A 23 16.26 -13.60 8.15
N LYS A 24 16.44 -14.05 6.91
CA LYS A 24 16.80 -13.18 5.81
C LYS A 24 15.75 -12.08 5.90
N ASN A 25 16.13 -10.91 6.38
CA ASN A 25 15.29 -9.73 6.38
C ASN A 25 14.84 -9.60 4.92
N MET A 26 13.61 -10.00 4.67
CA MET A 26 13.09 -10.08 3.31
C MET A 26 12.89 -8.64 2.87
N GLU A 27 13.87 -8.12 2.14
CA GLU A 27 13.78 -6.80 1.55
C GLU A 27 12.67 -6.79 0.51
N ILE A 28 11.69 -5.90 0.69
CA ILE A 28 10.63 -5.70 -0.29
C ILE A 28 11.24 -5.02 -1.52
N LYS A 29 11.24 -5.72 -2.66
CA LYS A 29 11.57 -5.12 -3.95
C LYS A 29 10.56 -4.02 -4.25
N LYS A 30 11.02 -2.92 -4.85
CA LYS A 30 10.17 -1.76 -5.14
C LYS A 30 10.63 -1.04 -6.39
N LEU A 31 9.68 -0.46 -7.11
CA LEU A 31 9.96 0.62 -8.05
C LEU A 31 9.81 1.96 -7.34
N VAL A 32 10.73 2.88 -7.63
CA VAL A 32 10.66 4.25 -7.16
C VAL A 32 10.81 5.19 -8.34
N SER A 33 9.92 6.16 -8.44
CA SER A 33 10.02 7.25 -9.42
C SER A 33 10.11 8.58 -8.69
N TYR A 34 10.85 9.52 -9.29
CA TYR A 34 11.03 10.86 -8.75
C TYR A 34 10.54 11.89 -9.77
N PRO A 35 10.00 13.02 -9.31
CA PRO A 35 9.72 14.16 -10.17
C PRO A 35 11.00 14.59 -10.90
N LYS A 36 10.86 15.07 -12.15
CA LYS A 36 12.00 15.44 -13.01
C LYS A 36 12.98 16.43 -12.37
N SER A 37 12.48 17.35 -11.54
CA SER A 37 13.30 18.35 -10.83
C SER A 37 13.65 17.92 -9.39
N TYR A 38 13.57 16.63 -9.06
CA TYR A 38 13.95 16.14 -7.75
C TYR A 38 15.47 16.16 -7.59
N GLU A 39 15.94 16.80 -6.52
CA GLU A 39 17.36 16.83 -6.16
C GLU A 39 17.52 16.48 -4.68
N LYS A 40 18.34 15.46 -4.40
CA LYS A 40 18.54 14.97 -3.03
C LYS A 40 19.21 16.00 -2.12
N LYS A 41 20.06 16.88 -2.67
CA LYS A 41 20.76 17.93 -1.91
C LYS A 41 19.95 19.23 -1.80
N SER A 42 18.79 19.32 -2.44
CA SER A 42 17.90 20.48 -2.33
C SER A 42 17.10 20.45 -1.02
N ASN A 43 16.65 21.62 -0.55
CA ASN A 43 15.73 21.74 0.58
C ASN A 43 14.26 21.51 0.18
N LYS A 44 13.94 21.44 -1.12
CA LYS A 44 12.58 21.23 -1.61
C LYS A 44 12.06 19.85 -1.17
N LYS A 45 10.92 19.83 -0.48
CA LYS A 45 10.19 18.60 -0.09
C LYS A 45 9.11 18.27 -1.13
N TRP A 46 8.87 16.98 -1.31
CA TRP A 46 7.97 16.47 -2.35
C TRP A 46 6.87 15.60 -1.78
N PRO A 47 5.63 15.71 -2.29
CA PRO A 47 4.56 14.80 -1.93
C PRO A 47 4.90 13.37 -2.39
N LEU A 48 4.43 12.38 -1.64
CA LEU A 48 4.71 10.97 -1.90
C LEU A 48 3.42 10.18 -2.10
N ILE A 49 3.41 9.28 -3.07
CA ILE A 49 2.37 8.25 -3.25
C ILE A 49 2.98 6.86 -2.97
N LEU A 50 2.41 6.14 -2.00
CA LEU A 50 2.57 4.70 -1.86
C LEU A 50 1.51 4.02 -2.74
N PHE A 51 1.96 3.25 -3.74
CA PHE A 51 1.07 2.50 -4.64
C PHE A 51 1.13 1.00 -4.33
N LEU A 52 -0.03 0.38 -4.10
CA LEU A 52 -0.19 -1.06 -3.89
C LEU A 52 -0.83 -1.70 -5.12
N HIS A 53 -0.12 -2.64 -5.76
CA HIS A 53 -0.58 -3.34 -6.96
C HIS A 53 -1.62 -4.43 -6.65
N GLY A 54 -2.26 -4.96 -7.69
CA GLY A 54 -3.24 -6.04 -7.62
C GLY A 54 -2.61 -7.43 -7.43
N ILE A 55 -3.41 -8.50 -7.52
CA ILE A 55 -2.90 -9.85 -7.25
C ILE A 55 -1.93 -10.35 -8.35
N GLY A 56 -2.09 -9.84 -9.58
CA GLY A 56 -1.36 -10.29 -10.76
C GLY A 56 0.10 -9.83 -10.84
N GLU A 57 0.46 -8.73 -10.18
CA GLU A 57 1.83 -8.19 -10.22
C GLU A 57 2.72 -8.68 -9.07
N ARG A 58 2.23 -9.65 -8.27
CA ARG A 58 3.02 -10.27 -7.20
C ARG A 58 4.25 -11.00 -7.74
N GLY A 59 5.27 -11.11 -6.88
CA GLY A 59 6.45 -11.93 -7.13
C GLY A 59 7.76 -11.17 -6.98
N ASN A 60 8.69 -11.40 -7.91
CA ASN A 60 10.06 -10.90 -7.81
C ASN A 60 10.56 -10.20 -9.08
N ASN A 61 9.70 -9.99 -10.07
CA ASN A 61 10.00 -9.28 -11.31
C ASN A 61 9.35 -7.89 -11.29
N LEU A 62 10.15 -6.85 -11.12
CA LEU A 62 9.65 -5.48 -11.01
C LEU A 62 8.98 -4.94 -12.29
N GLU A 63 9.23 -5.55 -13.45
CA GLU A 63 8.55 -5.14 -14.69
C GLU A 63 7.03 -5.40 -14.63
N LEU A 64 6.58 -6.37 -13.82
CA LEU A 64 5.15 -6.62 -13.60
C LEU A 64 4.43 -5.41 -12.99
N LEU A 65 5.12 -4.59 -12.18
CA LEU A 65 4.51 -3.41 -11.57
C LEU A 65 4.11 -2.35 -12.60
N LYS A 66 4.65 -2.39 -13.82
CA LYS A 66 4.32 -1.46 -14.90
C LYS A 66 3.09 -1.87 -15.72
N LEU A 67 2.48 -3.03 -15.41
CA LEU A 67 1.30 -3.51 -16.15
C LEU A 67 0.06 -2.66 -15.88
N HIS A 68 -0.09 -2.15 -14.66
CA HIS A 68 -1.26 -1.39 -14.22
C HIS A 68 -0.88 -0.25 -13.26
N GLY A 69 -1.81 0.68 -13.07
CA GLY A 69 -1.72 1.73 -12.06
C GLY A 69 -0.61 2.76 -12.26
N ILE A 70 -0.13 3.31 -11.15
CA ILE A 70 0.79 4.46 -11.13
C ILE A 70 2.10 4.22 -11.91
N PRO A 71 2.80 3.06 -11.79
CA PRO A 71 4.02 2.84 -12.54
C PRO A 71 3.82 2.84 -14.06
N LYS A 72 2.68 2.33 -14.54
CA LYS A 72 2.29 2.42 -15.97
C LYS A 72 2.13 3.86 -16.44
N ILE A 73 1.42 4.68 -15.65
CA ILE A 73 1.20 6.09 -15.98
C ILE A 73 2.53 6.84 -16.07
N ILE A 74 3.45 6.62 -15.13
CA ILE A 74 4.74 7.30 -15.11
C ILE A 74 5.62 6.91 -16.29
N ASP A 75 5.60 5.65 -16.71
CA ASP A 75 6.37 5.20 -17.88
C ASP A 75 5.94 5.95 -19.16
N SER A 76 4.66 6.32 -19.24
CA SER A 76 4.09 7.14 -20.32
C SER A 76 4.21 8.66 -20.12
N ASN A 77 4.37 9.14 -18.88
CA ASN A 77 4.34 10.56 -18.54
C ASN A 77 5.55 10.99 -17.69
N LYS A 78 6.48 11.71 -18.32
CA LYS A 78 7.72 12.17 -17.69
C LYS A 78 7.56 13.32 -16.69
N GLU A 79 6.36 13.88 -16.53
CA GLU A 79 6.09 15.05 -15.66
C GLU A 79 5.11 14.72 -14.52
N PHE A 80 5.38 13.64 -13.79
CA PHE A 80 4.59 13.27 -12.61
C PHE A 80 5.11 13.98 -11.34
N PRO A 81 4.29 14.77 -10.62
CA PRO A 81 4.77 15.69 -9.57
C PRO A 81 4.94 15.05 -8.18
N PHE A 82 4.91 13.72 -8.09
CA PHE A 82 5.05 12.98 -6.84
C PHE A 82 6.31 12.12 -6.85
N ILE A 83 6.91 11.93 -5.67
CA ILE A 83 7.72 10.73 -5.45
C ILE A 83 6.75 9.55 -5.37
N THR A 84 7.02 8.48 -6.11
CA THR A 84 6.18 7.27 -6.03
C THR A 84 6.99 6.10 -5.53
N VAL A 85 6.41 5.34 -4.61
CA VAL A 85 7.00 4.11 -4.06
C VAL A 85 6.01 2.99 -4.32
N SER A 86 6.40 2.04 -5.16
CA SER A 86 5.58 0.90 -5.58
C SER A 86 6.27 -0.39 -5.14
N PRO A 87 6.03 -0.86 -3.90
CA PRO A 87 6.54 -2.16 -3.46
C PRO A 87 5.90 -3.30 -4.25
N GLN A 88 6.66 -4.38 -4.47
CA GLN A 88 6.14 -5.64 -5.01
C GLN A 88 5.87 -6.61 -3.86
N CYS A 89 4.61 -7.02 -3.71
CA CYS A 89 4.22 -8.07 -2.78
C CYS A 89 4.76 -9.41 -3.31
N PRO A 90 5.49 -10.19 -2.51
CA PRO A 90 5.90 -11.53 -2.90
C PRO A 90 4.69 -12.45 -3.15
N LEU A 91 4.89 -13.55 -3.89
CA LEU A 91 3.80 -14.46 -4.29
C LEU A 91 3.10 -15.11 -3.08
N GLU A 92 3.84 -15.35 -2.01
CA GLU A 92 3.36 -16.00 -0.80
C GLU A 92 2.63 -15.07 0.18
N PHE A 93 2.54 -13.76 -0.13
CA PHE A 93 1.89 -12.77 0.72
C PHE A 93 0.71 -12.07 0.03
N ASP A 94 -0.11 -11.43 0.86
CA ASP A 94 -1.16 -10.49 0.53
C ASP A 94 -0.98 -9.18 1.31
N TRP A 95 -1.39 -8.04 0.74
CA TRP A 95 -1.28 -6.73 1.40
C TRP A 95 -2.09 -6.61 2.70
N ARG A 96 -3.11 -7.45 2.91
CA ARG A 96 -3.92 -7.49 4.14
C ARG A 96 -3.21 -8.15 5.31
N GLU A 97 -2.14 -8.90 5.08
CA GLU A 97 -1.43 -9.60 6.14
C GLU A 97 -0.64 -8.63 7.02
N ASN A 98 -0.78 -8.78 8.35
CA ASN A 98 -0.10 -7.92 9.32
C ASN A 98 1.42 -7.83 9.08
N LYS A 99 2.06 -8.97 8.84
CA LYS A 99 3.50 -9.05 8.57
C LYS A 99 3.87 -8.31 7.28
N MET A 100 3.00 -8.35 6.27
CA MET A 100 3.26 -7.67 5.01
C MET A 100 3.13 -6.15 5.19
N GLN A 101 2.08 -5.71 5.89
CA GLN A 101 1.86 -4.31 6.23
C GLN A 101 3.01 -3.73 7.05
N ASP A 102 3.46 -4.42 8.09
CA ASP A 102 4.57 -3.95 8.95
C ASP A 102 5.85 -3.75 8.14
N LYS A 103 6.16 -4.66 7.21
CA LYS A 103 7.32 -4.52 6.34
C LYS A 103 7.15 -3.36 5.34
N VAL A 104 5.96 -3.18 4.73
CA VAL A 104 5.71 -2.06 3.81
C VAL A 104 5.83 -0.73 4.53
N ILE A 105 5.24 -0.60 5.72
CA ILE A 105 5.34 0.64 6.51
C ILE A 105 6.77 0.89 6.94
N SER A 106 7.49 -0.10 7.46
CA SER A 106 8.90 0.08 7.82
C SER A 106 9.77 0.47 6.61
N MET A 107 9.52 -0.13 5.44
CA MET A 107 10.18 0.24 4.19
C MET A 107 9.87 1.69 3.79
N LEU A 108 8.62 2.12 3.92
CA LEU A 108 8.19 3.48 3.61
C LEU A 108 8.80 4.50 4.58
N GLU A 109 8.78 4.25 5.88
CA GLU A 109 9.37 5.13 6.89
C GLU A 109 10.88 5.30 6.68
N ASN A 110 11.59 4.21 6.39
CA ASN A 110 13.00 4.25 6.02
C ASN A 110 13.22 5.04 4.73
N PHE A 111 12.35 4.90 3.74
CA PHE A 111 12.42 5.70 2.52
C PHE A 111 12.23 7.19 2.80
N ILE A 112 11.22 7.56 3.59
CA ILE A 112 10.91 8.95 3.99
C ILE A 112 12.09 9.57 4.74
N LYS A 113 12.71 8.82 5.68
CA LYS A 113 13.86 9.31 6.47
C LYS A 113 15.06 9.67 5.59
N ASN A 114 15.23 9.00 4.45
CA ASN A 114 16.42 9.11 3.61
C ASN A 114 16.21 9.95 2.32
N ASN A 115 15.02 10.53 2.15
CA ASN A 115 14.65 11.29 0.95
C ASN A 115 13.93 12.60 1.30
N ASN A 116 13.87 13.51 0.33
CA ASN A 116 13.20 14.80 0.49
C ASN A 116 11.67 14.69 0.33
N VAL A 117 11.04 13.95 1.25
CA VAL A 117 9.59 13.77 1.30
C VAL A 117 8.96 14.83 2.21
N ASP A 118 7.86 15.41 1.74
CA ASP A 118 6.94 16.18 2.56
C ASP A 118 6.12 15.21 3.42
N LYS A 119 6.39 15.21 4.73
CA LYS A 119 5.78 14.26 5.67
C LYS A 119 4.29 14.52 5.91
N GLU A 120 3.79 15.70 5.53
CA GLU A 120 2.38 16.05 5.63
C GLU A 120 1.60 15.71 4.35
N ARG A 121 2.30 15.32 3.28
CA ARG A 121 1.72 14.97 1.98
C ARG A 121 2.14 13.57 1.56
N ILE A 122 1.86 12.60 2.42
CA ILE A 122 2.03 11.17 2.16
C ILE A 122 0.65 10.62 1.81
N TYR A 123 0.50 10.04 0.63
CA TYR A 123 -0.75 9.47 0.13
C TYR A 123 -0.60 7.97 -0.10
N ILE A 124 -1.72 7.26 -0.10
CA ILE A 124 -1.77 5.83 -0.42
C ILE A 124 -2.89 5.54 -1.41
N THR A 125 -2.59 4.69 -2.38
CA THR A 125 -3.55 4.23 -3.39
C THR A 125 -3.25 2.80 -3.80
N GLY A 126 -4.25 2.09 -4.29
CA GLY A 126 -4.07 0.72 -4.76
C GLY A 126 -5.31 0.16 -5.41
N LEU A 127 -5.14 -0.89 -6.21
CA LEU A 127 -6.21 -1.52 -7.00
C LEU A 127 -6.40 -2.99 -6.62
N SER A 128 -7.64 -3.50 -6.62
CA SER A 128 -7.95 -4.91 -6.36
C SER A 128 -7.39 -5.37 -5.00
N MET A 129 -6.48 -6.35 -4.98
CA MET A 129 -5.70 -6.72 -3.77
C MET A 129 -5.03 -5.51 -3.10
N GLY A 130 -4.51 -4.55 -3.87
CA GLY A 130 -3.96 -3.29 -3.39
C GLY A 130 -5.02 -2.31 -2.87
N GLY A 131 -6.26 -2.39 -3.35
CA GLY A 131 -7.40 -1.67 -2.79
C GLY A 131 -7.72 -2.17 -1.38
N TYR A 132 -7.80 -3.49 -1.19
CA TYR A 132 -7.89 -4.12 0.13
C TYR A 132 -6.70 -3.74 1.04
N GLY A 133 -5.48 -3.76 0.50
CA GLY A 133 -4.28 -3.32 1.19
C GLY A 133 -4.37 -1.87 1.67
N THR A 134 -4.90 -0.98 0.83
CA THR A 134 -5.08 0.44 1.15
C THR A 134 -6.03 0.63 2.33
N TRP A 135 -7.22 0.01 2.28
CA TRP A 135 -8.20 0.07 3.39
C TRP A 135 -7.64 -0.46 4.72
N SER A 136 -6.94 -1.59 4.67
CA SER A 136 -6.40 -2.24 5.85
C SER A 136 -5.22 -1.47 6.47
N ILE A 137 -4.31 -0.95 5.64
CA ILE A 137 -3.21 -0.09 6.09
C ILE A 137 -3.73 1.21 6.71
N LEU A 138 -4.72 1.87 6.11
CA LEU A 138 -5.34 3.08 6.69
C LEU A 138 -5.93 2.80 8.08
N SER A 139 -6.60 1.66 8.24
CA SER A 139 -7.21 1.27 9.52
C SER A 139 -6.18 1.01 10.62
N LYS A 140 -4.96 0.59 10.24
CA LYS A 140 -3.85 0.29 11.14
C LYS A 140 -2.98 1.52 11.43
N HIS A 141 -2.82 2.41 10.44
CA HIS A 141 -1.98 3.61 10.51
C HIS A 141 -2.77 4.89 10.13
N PRO A 142 -3.86 5.22 10.86
CA PRO A 142 -4.80 6.28 10.45
C PRO A 142 -4.18 7.69 10.45
N LYS A 143 -3.04 7.88 11.13
CA LYS A 143 -2.31 9.15 11.19
C LYS A 143 -1.15 9.24 10.18
N LEU A 144 -0.90 8.21 9.37
CA LEU A 144 0.26 8.23 8.47
C LEU A 144 0.00 8.97 7.15
N PHE A 145 -1.22 8.88 6.62
CA PHE A 145 -1.56 9.38 5.29
C PHE A 145 -2.43 10.62 5.36
N ALA A 146 -2.19 11.56 4.44
CA ALA A 146 -2.94 12.79 4.29
C ALA A 146 -4.25 12.60 3.50
N ALA A 147 -4.26 11.65 2.57
CA ALA A 147 -5.41 11.25 1.78
C ALA A 147 -5.18 9.86 1.15
N ALA A 148 -6.25 9.22 0.71
CA ALA A 148 -6.18 7.90 0.08
C ALA A 148 -7.16 7.66 -1.06
N ILE A 149 -6.76 6.78 -1.97
CA ILE A 149 -7.54 6.32 -3.14
C ILE A 149 -7.54 4.79 -3.20
N PRO A 150 -8.40 4.09 -2.44
CA PRO A 150 -8.62 2.67 -2.65
C PRO A 150 -9.49 2.45 -3.89
N ILE A 151 -9.12 1.49 -4.74
CA ILE A 151 -9.83 1.16 -5.99
C ILE A 151 -10.18 -0.32 -6.01
N CYS A 152 -11.45 -0.62 -6.34
CA CYS A 152 -12.04 -1.95 -6.45
C CYS A 152 -11.56 -2.94 -5.37
N GLY A 153 -11.80 -2.61 -4.10
CA GLY A 153 -11.48 -3.47 -2.97
C GLY A 153 -12.50 -3.32 -1.84
N GLY A 154 -12.23 -3.97 -0.71
CA GLY A 154 -13.06 -3.91 0.49
C GLY A 154 -12.25 -3.63 1.75
N GLY A 155 -12.94 -3.30 2.82
CA GLY A 155 -12.35 -3.06 4.12
C GLY A 155 -13.17 -3.71 5.24
N ASN A 156 -12.89 -3.32 6.48
CA ASN A 156 -13.72 -3.71 7.61
C ASN A 156 -14.56 -2.49 8.06
N PRO A 157 -15.87 -2.46 7.78
CA PRO A 157 -16.76 -1.37 8.20
C PRO A 157 -16.69 -1.03 9.70
N ALA A 158 -16.41 -2.01 10.56
CA ALA A 158 -16.25 -1.78 12.00
C ALA A 158 -15.00 -0.95 12.36
N LYS A 159 -14.13 -0.65 11.39
CA LYS A 159 -12.97 0.26 11.54
C LYS A 159 -13.25 1.67 11.02
N ALA A 160 -14.45 1.97 10.53
CA ALA A 160 -14.80 3.28 9.96
C ALA A 160 -14.52 4.46 10.90
N LEU A 161 -14.66 4.29 12.23
CA LEU A 161 -14.31 5.32 13.21
C LEU A 161 -12.85 5.78 13.13
N LYS A 162 -11.92 4.90 12.73
CA LYS A 162 -10.50 5.24 12.54
C LYS A 162 -10.25 5.95 11.21
N LEU A 163 -11.18 5.86 10.27
CA LEU A 163 -11.04 6.33 8.90
C LEU A 163 -11.78 7.64 8.64
N LYS A 164 -12.79 7.97 9.46
CA LYS A 164 -13.72 9.08 9.21
C LYS A 164 -13.04 10.44 8.97
N ASP A 165 -11.89 10.69 9.59
CA ASP A 165 -11.19 11.97 9.49
C ASP A 165 -10.15 12.01 8.35
N ILE A 166 -9.92 10.87 7.68
CA ILE A 166 -9.00 10.76 6.56
C ILE A 166 -9.78 11.10 5.28
N PRO A 167 -9.32 12.06 4.45
CA PRO A 167 -9.88 12.26 3.12
C PRO A 167 -9.70 11.01 2.24
N ILE A 168 -10.80 10.41 1.82
CA ILE A 168 -10.81 9.20 0.98
C ILE A 168 -11.64 9.46 -0.28
N TRP A 169 -11.09 9.16 -1.45
CA TRP A 169 -11.86 9.10 -2.70
C TRP A 169 -11.72 7.70 -3.29
N THR A 170 -12.76 6.88 -3.12
CA THR A 170 -12.78 5.48 -3.54
C THR A 170 -13.48 5.30 -4.89
N PHE A 171 -13.05 4.28 -5.64
CA PHE A 171 -13.53 3.99 -6.99
C PHE A 171 -13.86 2.50 -7.15
N HIS A 172 -14.88 2.16 -7.93
CA HIS A 172 -15.24 0.78 -8.23
C HIS A 172 -16.04 0.68 -9.54
N GLY A 173 -15.96 -0.45 -10.23
CA GLY A 173 -16.89 -0.77 -11.32
C GLY A 173 -18.23 -1.24 -10.76
N GLU A 174 -19.34 -0.80 -11.35
CA GLU A 174 -20.69 -1.25 -11.00
C GLU A 174 -20.88 -2.75 -11.29
N ASP A 175 -20.29 -3.21 -12.40
CA ASP A 175 -20.39 -4.54 -12.96
C ASP A 175 -19.14 -5.41 -12.72
N ASP A 176 -18.35 -5.10 -11.68
CA ASP A 176 -17.14 -5.85 -11.31
C ASP A 176 -17.47 -7.33 -11.00
N ASP A 177 -16.97 -8.23 -11.84
CA ASP A 177 -17.20 -9.68 -11.77
C ASP A 177 -16.20 -10.44 -10.89
N VAL A 178 -15.19 -9.75 -10.35
CA VAL A 178 -14.16 -10.33 -9.48
C VAL A 178 -14.38 -9.93 -8.02
N ILE A 179 -14.61 -8.65 -7.78
CA ILE A 179 -14.86 -8.08 -6.45
C ILE A 179 -16.21 -7.36 -6.52
N PRO A 180 -17.26 -7.88 -5.87
CA PRO A 180 -18.56 -7.23 -5.88
C PRO A 180 -18.49 -5.80 -5.34
N VAL A 181 -19.07 -4.84 -6.06
CA VAL A 181 -19.07 -3.40 -5.71
C VAL A 181 -19.59 -3.11 -4.29
N ILE A 182 -20.44 -4.00 -3.76
CA ILE A 182 -20.95 -3.95 -2.38
C ILE A 182 -19.82 -3.89 -1.33
N GLU A 183 -18.65 -4.45 -1.61
CA GLU A 183 -17.46 -4.37 -0.74
C GLU A 183 -17.03 -2.92 -0.49
N THR A 184 -17.07 -2.07 -1.52
CA THR A 184 -16.78 -0.64 -1.39
C THR A 184 -17.97 0.13 -0.83
N ILE A 185 -19.21 -0.18 -1.26
CA ILE A 185 -20.42 0.46 -0.74
C ILE A 185 -20.50 0.32 0.78
N ASN A 186 -20.26 -0.87 1.32
CA ASN A 186 -20.26 -1.12 2.77
C ASN A 186 -19.26 -0.22 3.53
N MET A 187 -18.09 0.05 2.96
CA MET A 187 -17.11 0.97 3.55
C MET A 187 -17.56 2.43 3.46
N VAL A 188 -18.11 2.83 2.31
CA VAL A 188 -18.65 4.17 2.08
C VAL A 188 -19.77 4.48 3.06
N ASP A 189 -20.73 3.56 3.21
CA ASP A 189 -21.86 3.72 4.12
C ASP A 189 -21.40 3.80 5.57
N ALA A 190 -20.47 2.94 5.99
CA ALA A 190 -19.97 2.97 7.36
C ALA A 190 -19.24 4.26 7.72
N ILE A 191 -18.51 4.86 6.77
CA ILE A 191 -17.82 6.14 6.97
C ILE A 191 -18.80 7.31 6.91
N ASN A 192 -19.75 7.31 5.97
CA ASN A 192 -20.80 8.32 5.87
C ASN A 192 -21.70 8.36 7.11
N ASN A 193 -22.03 7.21 7.70
CA ASN A 193 -22.79 7.11 8.95
C ASN A 193 -22.07 7.76 10.16
N LEU A 194 -20.78 8.07 10.02
CA LEU A 194 -19.98 8.78 11.01
C LEU A 194 -19.65 10.22 10.58
N ASN A 195 -20.33 10.73 9.55
CA ASN A 195 -20.06 12.01 8.89
C ASN A 195 -18.60 12.15 8.42
N GLY A 196 -18.01 11.04 7.96
CA GLY A 196 -16.62 10.99 7.54
C GLY A 196 -16.35 11.61 6.17
N ASN A 197 -15.08 11.89 5.90
CA ASN A 197 -14.61 12.53 4.67
C ASN A 197 -14.38 11.49 3.56
N ILE A 198 -15.46 11.04 2.93
CA ILE A 198 -15.38 10.06 1.84
C ILE A 198 -16.15 10.52 0.59
N LYS A 199 -15.54 10.28 -0.58
CA LYS A 199 -16.14 10.40 -1.90
C LYS A 199 -16.11 9.04 -2.58
N PHE A 200 -17.19 8.68 -3.27
CA PHE A 200 -17.29 7.45 -4.04
C PHE A 200 -17.62 7.78 -5.50
N THR A 201 -16.87 7.19 -6.43
CA THR A 201 -17.18 7.19 -7.86
C THR A 201 -17.35 5.75 -8.31
N MET A 202 -18.52 5.46 -8.87
CA MET A 202 -18.84 4.16 -9.44
C MET A 202 -18.88 4.29 -10.97
N TYR A 203 -18.16 3.43 -11.69
CA TYR A 203 -18.13 3.46 -13.14
C TYR A 203 -19.03 2.35 -13.72
N PRO A 204 -19.93 2.67 -14.67
CA PRO A 204 -20.70 1.66 -15.37
C PRO A 204 -19.86 0.99 -16.47
N ASN A 205 -20.09 -0.30 -16.72
CA ASN A 205 -19.48 -1.07 -17.81
C ASN A 205 -17.94 -1.11 -17.81
N THR A 206 -17.31 -1.08 -16.63
CA THR A 206 -15.85 -1.18 -16.51
C THR A 206 -15.38 -2.57 -16.09
N ASN A 207 -16.32 -3.42 -15.66
CA ASN A 207 -16.02 -4.69 -14.99
C ASN A 207 -14.94 -4.44 -13.90
N HIS A 208 -13.93 -5.31 -13.79
CA HIS A 208 -12.88 -5.19 -12.78
C HIS A 208 -11.92 -3.99 -12.99
N ASP A 209 -11.77 -3.46 -14.20
CA ASP A 209 -10.75 -2.46 -14.58
C ASP A 209 -11.14 -1.00 -14.27
N SER A 210 -11.67 -0.76 -13.07
CA SER A 210 -12.00 0.61 -12.63
C SER A 210 -10.78 1.51 -12.39
N TRP A 211 -9.56 0.92 -12.35
CA TRP A 211 -8.32 1.67 -12.12
C TRP A 211 -7.80 2.39 -13.37
N THR A 212 -8.05 1.88 -14.57
CA THR A 212 -7.52 2.52 -15.79
C THR A 212 -8.13 3.91 -15.98
N GLU A 213 -9.44 4.04 -15.86
CA GLU A 213 -10.10 5.35 -15.92
C GLU A 213 -9.65 6.25 -14.75
N THR A 214 -9.63 5.69 -13.53
CA THR A 214 -9.23 6.44 -12.32
C THR A 214 -7.83 7.04 -12.44
N TYR A 215 -6.81 6.27 -12.78
CA TYR A 215 -5.43 6.78 -12.82
C TYR A 215 -5.14 7.68 -14.04
N ASN A 216 -5.97 7.66 -15.07
CA ASN A 216 -5.90 8.61 -16.18
C ASN A 216 -6.61 9.94 -15.85
N ASN A 217 -7.48 9.97 -14.84
CA ASN A 217 -8.15 11.17 -14.38
C ASN A 217 -7.16 12.08 -13.63
N LYS A 218 -6.82 13.24 -14.21
CA LYS A 218 -5.88 14.19 -13.60
C LYS A 218 -6.42 14.82 -12.30
N ASP A 219 -7.73 14.85 -12.11
CA ASP A 219 -8.36 15.46 -10.96
C ASP A 219 -8.02 14.72 -9.67
N ILE A 220 -7.75 13.42 -9.73
CA ILE A 220 -7.36 12.67 -8.52
C ILE A 220 -6.02 13.16 -7.97
N TYR A 221 -5.09 13.56 -8.85
CA TYR A 221 -3.77 14.04 -8.45
C TYR A 221 -3.85 15.46 -7.88
N SER A 222 -4.65 16.32 -8.52
CA SER A 222 -4.96 17.65 -8.00
C SER A 222 -5.67 17.57 -6.65
N TRP A 223 -6.61 16.63 -6.51
CA TRP A 223 -7.31 16.37 -5.25
C TRP A 223 -6.36 15.87 -4.16
N LEU A 224 -5.46 14.92 -4.45
CA LEU A 224 -4.43 14.50 -3.50
C LEU A 224 -3.60 15.70 -3.03
N LEU A 225 -3.09 16.53 -3.95
CA LEU A 225 -2.28 17.71 -3.62
C LEU A 225 -3.00 18.77 -2.79
N SER A 226 -4.33 18.80 -2.82
CA SER A 226 -5.14 19.68 -2.00
C SER A 226 -5.21 19.25 -0.52
N HIS A 227 -4.84 18.01 -0.20
CA HIS A 227 -4.87 17.49 1.16
C HIS A 227 -3.50 17.54 1.82
N ILE A 228 -3.48 18.05 3.04
CA ILE A 228 -2.31 18.09 3.92
C ILE A 228 -2.75 17.46 5.22
N ARG A 229 -1.97 16.49 5.72
CA ARG A 229 -2.26 15.87 7.02
C ARG A 229 -2.18 16.94 8.09
N LYS A 230 -3.27 17.15 8.83
CA LYS A 230 -3.27 17.97 10.03
C LYS A 230 -2.35 17.31 11.07
N THR A 231 -1.25 17.97 11.43
CA THR A 231 -0.50 17.61 12.63
C THR A 231 -1.32 18.05 13.83
N GLU A 232 -1.72 17.11 14.68
CA GLU A 232 -2.11 17.47 16.04
C GLU A 232 -0.82 17.90 16.75
N ASP A 233 -0.76 19.16 17.17
CA ASP A 233 0.27 19.69 18.07
C ASP A 233 0.22 18.98 19.45
#